data_AF-A0A3P9J8V6-F1
#
_entry.id   AF-A0A3P9J8V6-F1
#
_cell.length_a   1.000
_cell.length_b   1.000
_cell.length_c   1.000
_cell.angle_alpha   90.00
_cell.angle_beta   90.00
_cell.angle_gamma   90.00
#
_symmetry.space_group_name_H-M   'P 1'
#
loop_
_entity.id
_entity.type
_entity.pdbx_description
1 polymer ?
#
loop_
_entity_poly.entity_id
_entity_poly.type
_entity_poly.pdbx_seq_one_letter_code
_entity_poly.pdbx_strand_id
1 'polypeptide(L)'
;MFFRSSLEKDPDAAELFCKDDPEKLFADLREIGHGSFGAVYFARDVRNNEVVAIKKMSYSGKQTNEKWQDIIKEVKFLQKLRHPNTIEYRGCYLKEHTAWVRPPPQGL
;
A
#
# COMPACT_ATOMS: atom_id res chain seq x y z
N MET A 1 -9.00 -20.66 -16.32
CA MET A 1 -9.63 -19.86 -15.25
C MET A 1 -9.15 -20.34 -13.86
N PHE A 2 -7.83 -20.51 -13.64
CA PHE A 2 -7.28 -21.21 -12.45
C PHE A 2 -6.15 -20.47 -11.71
N PHE A 3 -5.80 -19.24 -12.09
CA PHE A 3 -4.65 -18.55 -11.51
C PHE A 3 -4.99 -17.61 -10.33
N ARG A 4 -6.28 -17.43 -10.02
CA ARG A 4 -6.74 -16.46 -9.02
C ARG A 4 -6.36 -16.81 -7.57
N SER A 5 -6.08 -18.08 -7.23
CA SER A 5 -6.03 -18.49 -5.82
C SER A 5 -4.65 -18.78 -5.24
N SER A 6 -3.56 -18.74 -6.01
CA SER A 6 -2.26 -19.22 -5.50
C SER A 6 -1.38 -18.13 -4.89
N LEU A 7 -1.56 -16.87 -5.30
CA LEU A 7 -0.73 -15.74 -4.85
C LEU A 7 -1.20 -15.15 -3.52
N GLU A 8 -2.52 -15.12 -3.29
CA GLU A 8 -3.12 -14.73 -2.00
C GLU A 8 -2.93 -15.81 -0.92
N LYS A 9 -2.46 -17.01 -1.30
CA LYS A 9 -2.21 -18.15 -0.41
C LYS A 9 -0.74 -18.32 -0.04
N ASP A 10 0.13 -17.40 -0.42
CA ASP A 10 1.49 -17.35 0.09
C ASP A 10 1.44 -16.91 1.57
N PRO A 11 1.68 -17.82 2.53
CA PRO A 11 1.53 -17.51 3.96
C PRO A 11 2.51 -16.41 4.40
N ASP A 12 3.70 -16.36 3.82
CA ASP A 12 4.71 -15.36 4.14
C ASP A 12 4.32 -13.97 3.62
N ALA A 13 3.54 -13.93 2.53
CA ALA A 13 2.99 -12.68 2.01
C ALA A 13 1.76 -12.25 2.81
N ALA A 14 0.89 -13.18 3.22
CA ALA A 14 -0.34 -12.88 3.95
C ALA A 14 -0.07 -12.14 5.28
N GLU A 15 1.04 -12.42 5.94
CA GLU A 15 1.45 -11.71 7.17
C GLU A 15 1.87 -10.25 6.95
N LEU A 16 2.18 -9.85 5.71
CA LEU A 16 2.61 -8.49 5.40
C LEU A 16 1.44 -7.50 5.28
N PHE A 17 0.20 -7.99 5.11
CA PHE A 17 -0.97 -7.17 4.85
C PHE A 17 -1.96 -7.18 6.02
N CYS A 18 -2.45 -6.00 6.39
CA CYS A 18 -3.53 -5.83 7.34
C CYS A 18 -4.85 -6.40 6.77
N LYS A 19 -5.68 -6.97 7.65
CA LYS A 19 -6.95 -7.61 7.29
C LYS A 19 -8.13 -6.63 7.18
N ASP A 20 -7.95 -5.41 7.67
CA ASP A 20 -8.99 -4.38 7.63
C ASP A 20 -9.25 -3.89 6.21
N ASP A 21 -10.47 -3.43 5.97
CA ASP A 21 -10.86 -2.85 4.69
C ASP A 21 -10.38 -1.39 4.57
N PRO A 22 -9.41 -1.08 3.70
CA PRO A 22 -8.88 0.28 3.60
C PRO A 22 -9.92 1.30 3.14
N GLU A 23 -10.96 0.91 2.39
CA GLU A 23 -12.02 1.83 1.97
C GLU A 23 -12.90 2.31 3.13
N LYS A 24 -12.87 1.60 4.26
CA LYS A 24 -13.52 2.01 5.51
C LYS A 24 -12.61 2.81 6.42
N LEU A 25 -11.29 2.66 6.24
CA LEU A 25 -10.29 3.30 7.08
C LEU A 25 -9.89 4.68 6.56
N PHE A 26 -10.01 4.91 5.25
CA PHE A 26 -9.48 6.10 4.61
C PHE A 26 -10.52 6.78 3.73
N ALA A 27 -10.68 8.08 3.95
CA ALA A 27 -11.62 8.94 3.24
C ALA A 27 -10.89 10.06 2.48
N ASP A 28 -11.63 10.81 1.66
CA ASP A 28 -11.16 11.98 0.91
C ASP A 28 -9.96 11.69 -0.01
N LEU A 29 -9.96 10.52 -0.66
CA LEU A 29 -8.89 10.13 -1.57
C LEU A 29 -8.78 11.11 -2.74
N ARG A 30 -7.64 11.79 -2.85
CA ARG A 30 -7.30 12.67 -3.97
C ARG A 30 -5.95 12.30 -4.53
N GLU A 31 -5.90 12.00 -5.81
CA GLU A 31 -4.63 11.69 -6.48
C GLU A 31 -3.68 12.90 -6.40
N ILE A 32 -2.43 12.64 -6.01
CA ILE A 32 -1.36 13.64 -5.91
C ILE A 32 -0.14 13.30 -6.79
N GLY A 33 -0.12 12.12 -7.41
CA GLY A 33 0.91 11.74 -8.35
C GLY A 33 0.68 10.35 -8.95
N HIS A 34 1.32 10.09 -10.09
CA HIS A 34 1.23 8.81 -10.80
C HIS A 34 2.59 8.40 -11.35
N GLY A 35 2.88 7.09 -11.33
CA GLY A 35 4.11 6.52 -11.88
C GLY A 35 3.92 5.09 -12.36
N SER A 36 5.03 4.43 -12.74
CA SER A 36 5.03 3.09 -13.33
C SER A 36 4.37 2.01 -12.48
N PHE A 37 4.41 2.16 -11.16
CA PHE A 37 3.87 1.19 -10.19
C PHE A 37 2.45 1.53 -9.73
N GLY A 38 1.88 2.66 -10.17
CA GLY A 38 0.53 3.09 -9.83
C GLY A 38 0.47 4.54 -9.35
N ALA A 39 -0.58 4.86 -8.60
CA ALA A 39 -0.92 6.22 -8.21
C ALA A 39 -0.78 6.46 -6.70
N VAL A 40 -0.35 7.67 -6.35
CA VAL A 40 -0.26 8.14 -4.98
C VAL A 40 -1.43 9.07 -4.69
N TYR A 41 -2.12 8.84 -3.58
CA TYR A 41 -3.26 9.64 -3.14
C TYR A 41 -2.97 10.27 -1.79
N PHE A 42 -3.42 11.50 -1.62
CA PHE A 42 -3.69 12.11 -0.34
C PHE A 42 -5.01 11.55 0.21
N ALA A 43 -5.10 11.28 1.52
CA ALA A 43 -6.34 10.89 2.19
C ALA A 43 -6.30 11.20 3.68
N ARG A 44 -7.43 10.93 4.34
CA ARG A 44 -7.63 11.07 5.78
C ARG A 44 -7.91 9.70 6.41
N ASP A 45 -7.13 9.31 7.41
CA ASP A 45 -7.42 8.15 8.25
C ASP A 45 -8.56 8.50 9.21
N VAL A 46 -9.70 7.81 9.09
CA VAL A 46 -10.92 8.15 9.84
C VAL A 46 -10.84 7.79 11.32
N ARG A 47 -9.89 6.94 11.72
CA ARG A 47 -9.75 6.48 13.11
C ARG A 47 -9.14 7.55 14.01
N ASN A 48 -8.23 8.34 13.47
CA ASN A 48 -7.45 9.32 14.21
C ASN A 48 -7.40 10.71 13.53
N ASN A 49 -8.10 10.87 12.41
CA ASN A 49 -8.22 12.09 11.65
C ASN A 49 -6.90 12.61 11.03
N GLU A 50 -5.88 11.75 10.94
CA GLU A 50 -4.58 12.11 10.38
C GLU A 50 -4.61 12.12 8.84
N VAL A 51 -3.85 13.04 8.25
CA VAL A 51 -3.58 13.04 6.82
C VAL A 51 -2.50 12.01 6.49
N VAL A 52 -2.73 11.23 5.44
CA VAL A 52 -1.83 10.16 4.98
C VAL A 52 -1.63 10.21 3.47
N ALA A 53 -0.54 9.61 3.00
CA ALA A 53 -0.40 9.25 1.60
C ALA A 53 -0.67 7.75 1.38
N ILE A 54 -1.10 7.41 0.18
CA ILE A 54 -1.55 6.08 -0.20
C ILE A 54 -0.93 5.74 -1.54
N LYS A 55 -0.29 4.60 -1.71
CA LYS A 55 0.26 4.18 -3.00
C LYS A 55 -0.52 2.97 -3.55
N LYS A 56 -1.53 3.22 -4.37
CA LYS A 56 -2.30 2.15 -5.03
C LYS A 56 -1.47 1.50 -6.12
N MET A 57 -1.29 0.18 -6.06
CA MET A 57 -0.41 -0.59 -6.95
C MET A 57 -1.12 -1.83 -7.52
N SER A 58 -1.60 -1.73 -8.76
CA SER A 58 -2.31 -2.85 -9.39
C SER A 58 -1.36 -4.00 -9.73
N TYR A 59 -1.65 -5.21 -9.24
CA TYR A 59 -0.99 -6.45 -9.66
C TYR A 59 -1.82 -7.31 -10.61
N SER A 60 -2.85 -6.73 -11.25
CA SER A 60 -3.68 -7.41 -12.24
C SER A 60 -3.07 -7.38 -13.66
N GLY A 61 -3.58 -8.27 -14.53
CA GLY A 61 -3.29 -8.28 -15.97
C GLY A 61 -2.14 -9.20 -16.38
N LYS A 62 -1.45 -8.81 -17.46
CA LYS A 62 -0.20 -9.49 -17.84
C LYS A 62 0.86 -9.17 -16.77
N GLN A 63 1.71 -10.15 -16.45
CA GLN A 63 2.79 -10.04 -15.45
C GLN A 63 2.33 -9.92 -13.97
N THR A 64 1.22 -10.56 -13.61
CA THR A 64 0.71 -10.54 -12.23
C THR A 64 1.72 -11.07 -11.21
N ASN A 65 2.48 -12.12 -11.53
CA ASN A 65 3.48 -12.67 -10.61
C ASN A 65 4.61 -11.69 -10.35
N GLU A 66 5.15 -11.06 -11.40
CA GLU A 66 6.24 -10.11 -11.31
C GLU A 66 5.82 -8.86 -10.53
N LYS A 67 4.64 -8.30 -10.85
CA LYS A 67 4.08 -7.16 -10.12
C LYS A 67 3.85 -7.48 -8.65
N TRP A 68 3.37 -8.68 -8.34
CA TRP A 68 3.19 -9.13 -6.96
C TRP A 68 4.54 -9.19 -6.23
N GLN A 69 5.56 -9.79 -6.83
CA GLN A 69 6.90 -9.85 -6.23
C GLN A 69 7.50 -8.46 -5.99
N ASP A 70 7.26 -7.50 -6.88
CA ASP A 70 7.73 -6.13 -6.70
C ASP A 70 7.00 -5.41 -5.55
N ILE A 71 5.68 -5.63 -5.39
CA ILE A 71 4.93 -5.14 -4.23
C ILE A 71 5.50 -5.71 -2.92
N ILE A 72 5.76 -7.02 -2.87
CA ILE A 72 6.32 -7.68 -1.68
C ILE A 72 7.71 -7.12 -1.33
N LYS A 73 8.57 -6.93 -2.33
CA LYS A 73 9.89 -6.31 -2.13
C LYS A 73 9.76 -4.89 -1.59
N GLU A 74 8.86 -4.09 -2.14
CA GLU A 74 8.66 -2.71 -1.71
C GLU A 74 8.15 -2.66 -0.26
N VAL A 75 7.15 -3.48 0.10
CA VAL A 75 6.63 -3.58 1.48
C VAL A 75 7.74 -3.98 2.45
N LYS A 76 8.50 -5.05 2.15
CA LYS A 76 9.62 -5.51 3.00
C LYS A 76 10.72 -4.46 3.12
N PHE A 77 10.97 -3.67 2.08
CA PHE A 77 11.94 -2.58 2.12
C PHE A 77 11.45 -1.45 3.03
N LEU A 78 10.20 -1.00 2.83
CA LEU A 78 9.57 0.06 3.62
C LEU A 78 9.48 -0.29 5.12
N GLN A 79 9.19 -1.54 5.46
CA GLN A 79 9.18 -2.01 6.87
C GLN A 79 10.54 -1.84 7.58
N LYS A 80 11.65 -1.84 6.83
CA LYS A 80 13.01 -1.68 7.36
C LYS A 80 13.42 -0.21 7.51
N LEU A 81 12.69 0.72 6.90
CA LEU A 81 12.98 2.15 7.00
C LEU A 81 12.46 2.70 8.32
N ARG A 82 13.39 3.11 9.20
CA ARG A 82 13.07 3.77 10.46
C ARG A 82 14.07 4.89 10.72
N HIS A 83 13.77 6.07 10.18
CA HIS A 83 14.59 7.25 10.36
C HIS A 83 13.72 8.53 10.30
N PRO A 84 14.00 9.57 11.10
CA PRO A 84 13.20 10.80 11.14
C PRO A 84 13.09 11.54 9.80
N ASN A 85 14.08 11.37 8.92
CA ASN A 85 14.11 11.99 7.58
C ASN A 85 13.66 11.05 6.45
N THR A 86 13.06 9.90 6.78
CA THR A 86 12.51 8.97 5.79
C THR A 86 11.00 8.84 5.98
N ILE A 87 10.32 8.43 4.91
CA ILE A 87 8.91 8.06 4.97
C ILE A 87 8.68 6.98 6.03
N GLU A 88 7.59 7.11 6.77
CA GLU A 88 7.19 6.14 7.78
C GLU A 88 6.20 5.13 7.18
N TYR A 89 6.58 3.86 7.16
CA TYR A 89 5.68 2.80 6.77
C TYR A 89 4.67 2.51 7.89
N ARG A 90 3.37 2.64 7.58
CA ARG A 90 2.27 2.46 8.55
C ARG A 90 1.54 1.13 8.40
N GLY A 91 1.66 0.49 7.25
CA GLY A 91 0.94 -0.74 6.95
C GLY A 91 0.61 -0.86 5.46
N CYS A 92 0.28 -2.05 5.04
CA CYS A 92 -0.16 -2.36 3.69
C CYS A 92 -1.47 -3.14 3.80
N TYR A 93 -2.36 -2.94 2.86
CA TYR A 93 -3.69 -3.54 2.87
C TYR A 93 -3.89 -4.28 1.56
N LEU A 94 -4.68 -5.34 1.56
CA LEU A 94 -5.02 -6.05 0.33
C LEU A 94 -6.49 -5.86 0.05
N LYS A 95 -6.79 -4.86 -0.76
CA LYS A 95 -8.12 -4.59 -1.31
C LYS A 95 -7.90 -4.09 -2.71
N GLU A 96 -8.30 -4.89 -3.69
CA GLU A 96 -8.11 -4.57 -5.11
C GLU A 96 -6.69 -4.08 -5.43
N HIS A 97 -5.67 -4.69 -4.82
CA HIS A 97 -4.24 -4.45 -5.13
C HIS A 97 -3.73 -3.03 -4.73
N THR A 98 -3.57 -2.69 -3.44
CA THR A 98 -3.20 -1.30 -3.04
C THR A 98 -2.42 -1.16 -1.71
N ALA A 99 -1.20 -0.58 -1.73
CA ALA A 99 -0.36 -0.32 -0.55
C ALA A 99 -0.49 1.12 -0.01
N TRP A 100 -0.14 1.39 1.26
CA TRP A 100 -0.37 2.70 1.92
C TRP A 100 0.92 3.18 2.62
N VAL A 101 1.33 4.45 2.47
CA VAL A 101 2.65 4.95 2.93
C VAL A 101 2.55 6.36 3.50
N ARG A 102 3.03 6.62 4.73
CA ARG A 102 2.90 7.92 5.40
C ARG A 102 4.19 8.75 5.34
N PRO A 103 4.18 9.99 4.83
CA PRO A 103 5.08 11.04 5.29
C PRO A 103 4.44 11.82 6.46
N PRO A 104 5.17 12.14 7.55
CA PRO A 104 4.72 13.15 8.49
C PRO A 104 4.73 14.53 7.81
N PRO A 105 3.86 15.47 8.22
CA PRO A 105 4.01 16.87 7.82
C PRO A 105 5.31 17.39 8.45
N GLN A 106 6.35 17.55 7.64
CA GLN A 106 7.45 18.43 8.01
C GLN A 106 6.98 19.87 7.74
N GLY A 107 6.55 20.56 8.80
CA GLY A 107 6.28 21.99 8.79
C GLY A 107 4.91 22.40 8.23
N LEU A 108 4.05 22.87 9.13
CA LEU A 108 3.52 24.24 8.96
C LEU A 108 4.60 25.21 9.47
#